data_AF-A0A8X6RBU7-F1
#
_entry.id   AF-A0A8X6RBU7-F1
#
_cell.length_a   1.000
_cell.length_b   1.000
_cell.length_c   1.000
_cell.angle_alpha   90.00
_cell.angle_beta   90.00
_cell.angle_gamma   90.00
#
_symmetry.space_group_name_H-M   'P 1'
#
loop_
_entity.id
_entity.type
_entity.pdbx_description
1 polymer ?
#
loop_
_entity_poly.entity_id
_entity_poly.type
_entity_poly.pdbx_seq_one_letter_code
_entity_poly.pdbx_strand_id
1 'polypeptide(L)'
;MQCLSPPLTQHHGQHTIFVSKDLTTCSHVFLRTDSLRKDLQPPYEGPYKVVDRIEKVFRILRHGKEVSVRIDRLKPAYTPKKSEDIPVEVKLKGKVSLQPEDVTEFEQDCSRQETTTRSGRRVRFNPKYC
;
A
#
# COMPACT_ATOMS: atom_id res chain seq x y z
N MET A 1 52.88 -16.33 12.27
CA MET A 1 51.42 -16.56 12.12
C MET A 1 50.72 -15.34 12.73
N GLN A 2 50.20 -14.41 11.94
CA GLN A 2 49.46 -13.25 12.45
C GLN A 2 47.97 -13.59 12.56
N CYS A 3 47.38 -13.30 13.71
CA CYS A 3 45.97 -13.54 14.01
C CYS A 3 45.14 -12.36 13.49
N LEU A 4 44.44 -12.54 12.37
CA LEU A 4 43.53 -11.55 11.80
C LEU A 4 42.12 -11.76 12.37
N SER A 5 41.85 -11.28 13.58
CA SER A 5 40.46 -11.18 14.06
C SER A 5 39.87 -9.83 13.66
N PRO A 6 38.63 -9.78 13.14
CA PRO A 6 38.00 -8.53 12.74
C PRO A 6 37.83 -7.60 13.96
N PRO A 7 37.93 -6.28 13.77
CA PRO A 7 37.68 -5.32 14.84
C PRO A 7 36.20 -5.38 15.28
N LEU A 8 35.97 -5.12 16.56
CA LEU A 8 34.63 -5.14 17.15
C LEU A 8 33.70 -4.18 16.39
N THR A 9 32.65 -4.72 15.78
CA THR A 9 31.68 -3.93 15.03
C THR A 9 30.81 -3.12 15.98
N GLN A 10 30.52 -1.87 15.61
CA GLN A 10 29.56 -1.07 16.37
C GLN A 10 28.16 -1.66 16.23
N HIS A 11 27.58 -2.10 17.34
CA HIS A 11 26.21 -2.57 17.39
C HIS A 11 25.28 -1.35 17.32
N HIS A 12 24.84 -0.99 16.11
CA HIS A 12 23.84 0.05 15.90
C HIS A 12 22.51 -0.39 16.56
N GLY A 13 22.26 0.13 17.77
CA GLY A 13 20.96 0.43 18.38
C GLY A 13 19.86 -0.65 18.41
N GLN A 14 19.15 -0.74 19.54
CA GLN A 14 17.91 -1.51 19.61
C GLN A 14 16.88 -0.87 18.66
N HIS A 15 16.71 -1.44 17.47
CA HIS A 15 15.75 -0.93 16.50
C HIS A 15 14.32 -1.23 17.00
N THR A 16 13.48 -0.20 17.14
CA THR A 16 12.06 -0.39 17.45
C THR A 16 11.38 -1.03 16.24
N ILE A 17 10.71 -2.17 16.43
CA ILE A 17 10.00 -2.85 15.35
C ILE A 17 8.81 -1.99 14.93
N PHE A 18 8.73 -1.66 13.64
CA PHE A 18 7.59 -0.96 13.09
C PHE A 18 6.39 -1.91 12.97
N VAL A 19 5.28 -1.53 13.60
CA VAL A 19 4.00 -2.24 13.50
C VAL A 19 2.95 -1.27 12.97
N SER A 20 2.20 -1.69 11.95
CA SER A 20 1.14 -0.87 11.37
C SER A 20 -0.01 -0.72 12.36
N LYS A 21 -0.39 0.52 12.69
CA LYS A 21 -1.49 0.83 13.62
C LYS A 21 -2.82 0.23 13.14
N ASP A 22 -3.02 0.18 11.83
CA ASP A 22 -4.24 -0.31 11.20
C ASP A 22 -4.47 -1.82 11.39
N LEU A 23 -3.45 -2.58 11.83
CA LEU A 23 -3.62 -3.99 12.19
C LEU A 23 -4.60 -4.18 13.36
N THR A 24 -4.76 -3.15 14.19
CA THR A 24 -5.71 -3.16 15.30
C THR A 24 -7.16 -3.00 14.86
N THR A 25 -7.44 -2.50 13.66
CA THR A 25 -8.79 -2.18 13.16
C THR A 25 -9.16 -2.92 11.86
N CYS A 26 -8.20 -3.41 11.09
CA CYS A 26 -8.40 -3.95 9.75
C CYS A 26 -9.26 -5.23 9.68
N SER A 27 -10.30 -5.25 8.84
CA SER A 27 -11.15 -6.43 8.64
C SER A 27 -10.43 -7.58 7.91
N HIS A 28 -9.52 -7.24 7.00
CA HIS A 28 -8.76 -8.19 6.20
C HIS A 28 -7.26 -7.89 6.28
N VAL A 29 -6.45 -8.94 6.15
CA VAL A 29 -4.98 -8.88 6.19
C VAL A 29 -4.36 -9.73 5.11
N PHE A 30 -3.22 -9.27 4.58
CA PHE A 30 -2.34 -10.05 3.73
C PHE A 30 -1.33 -10.83 4.57
N LEU A 31 -1.19 -12.12 4.28
CA LEU A 31 -0.27 -13.02 4.98
C LEU A 31 1.01 -13.21 4.19
N ARG A 32 2.18 -13.04 4.82
CA ARG A 32 3.48 -13.38 4.22
C ARG A 32 3.72 -14.90 4.24
N THR A 33 4.11 -15.45 3.09
CA THR A 33 4.53 -16.85 2.96
C THR A 33 6.05 -16.93 3.00
N ASP A 34 6.60 -17.48 4.09
CA ASP A 34 8.05 -17.59 4.31
C ASP A 34 8.68 -18.87 3.70
N SER A 35 7.87 -19.70 3.04
CA SER A 35 8.35 -20.93 2.37
C SER A 35 9.09 -20.61 1.06
N LEU A 36 9.86 -21.60 0.55
CA LEU A 36 10.44 -21.52 -0.79
C LEU A 36 9.34 -21.25 -1.81
N ARG A 37 9.49 -20.14 -2.54
CA ARG A 37 8.52 -19.64 -3.52
C ARG A 37 9.01 -19.95 -4.93
N LYS A 38 8.06 -20.14 -5.83
CA LYS A 38 8.36 -20.20 -7.27
C LYS A 38 8.73 -18.81 -7.78
N ASP A 39 9.45 -18.76 -8.88
CA ASP A 39 9.74 -17.50 -9.58
C ASP A 39 8.44 -16.74 -9.87
N LEU A 40 8.48 -15.42 -9.66
CA LEU A 40 7.35 -14.49 -9.85
C LEU A 40 6.11 -14.71 -8.96
N GLN A 41 6.12 -15.65 -8.00
CA GLN A 41 5.04 -15.76 -7.02
C GLN A 41 5.06 -14.56 -6.07
N PRO A 42 3.95 -13.94 -5.65
CA PRO A 42 3.97 -12.84 -4.68
C PRO A 42 4.35 -13.31 -3.26
N PRO A 43 4.95 -12.43 -2.42
CA PRO A 43 5.36 -12.77 -1.05
C PRO A 43 4.19 -12.85 -0.08
N TYR A 44 3.15 -12.11 -0.40
CA TYR A 44 1.94 -12.02 0.40
C TYR A 44 0.80 -12.67 -0.36
N GLU A 45 0.04 -13.47 0.35
CA GLU A 45 -1.15 -14.14 -0.15
C GLU A 45 -2.38 -13.45 0.44
N GLY A 46 -3.37 -13.21 -0.42
CA GLY A 46 -4.80 -13.01 -0.12
C GLY A 46 -5.20 -11.93 0.90
N PRO A 47 -6.31 -11.22 0.70
CA PRO A 47 -6.98 -10.58 1.81
C PRO A 47 -7.72 -11.65 2.63
N TYR A 48 -7.14 -12.07 3.74
CA TYR A 48 -7.77 -13.01 4.67
C TYR A 48 -8.59 -12.28 5.71
N LYS A 49 -9.79 -12.80 6.00
CA LYS A 49 -10.64 -12.27 7.06
C LYS A 49 -9.98 -12.54 8.41
N VAL A 50 -9.87 -11.50 9.24
CA VAL A 50 -9.45 -11.62 10.63
C VAL A 50 -10.64 -12.08 11.46
N VAL A 51 -10.46 -13.17 12.22
CA VAL A 51 -11.47 -13.72 13.14
C VAL A 51 -11.26 -13.11 14.52
N ASP A 52 -10.07 -13.33 15.09
CA ASP A 52 -9.71 -12.83 16.41
C ASP A 52 -8.35 -12.12 16.38
N ARG A 53 -8.17 -11.18 17.32
CA ARG A 53 -6.93 -10.43 17.52
C ARG A 53 -6.46 -10.61 18.96
N ILE A 54 -5.26 -11.17 19.11
CA ILE A 54 -4.53 -11.25 20.37
C ILE A 54 -3.23 -10.46 20.16
N GLU A 55 -2.75 -9.74 21.16
CA GLU A 55 -1.66 -8.75 21.08
C GLU A 55 -0.64 -8.95 19.94
N LYS A 56 0.03 -10.10 19.88
CA LYS A 56 1.03 -10.45 18.86
C LYS A 56 0.60 -11.55 17.89
N VAL A 57 -0.61 -12.10 18.05
CA VAL A 57 -1.10 -13.28 17.31
C VAL A 57 -2.52 -13.03 16.81
N PHE A 58 -2.72 -13.16 15.50
CA PHE A 58 -4.01 -13.02 14.84
C PHE A 58 -4.52 -14.39 14.41
N ARG A 59 -5.81 -14.64 14.59
CA ARG A 59 -6.49 -15.78 13.97
C ARG A 59 -7.12 -15.30 12.69
N ILE A 60 -6.69 -15.86 11.56
CA ILE A 60 -7.22 -15.52 10.24
C ILE A 60 -7.93 -16.73 9.64
N LEU A 61 -8.96 -16.48 8.82
CA LEU A 61 -9.65 -17.53 8.08
C LEU A 61 -8.95 -17.76 6.74
N ARG A 62 -8.16 -18.83 6.64
CA ARG A 62 -7.42 -19.23 5.44
C ARG A 62 -7.94 -20.57 4.93
N HIS A 63 -8.45 -20.60 3.70
CA HIS A 63 -9.03 -21.80 3.09
C HIS A 63 -10.12 -22.47 3.95
N GLY A 64 -10.97 -21.66 4.61
CA GLY A 64 -12.03 -22.15 5.50
C GLY A 64 -11.54 -22.68 6.85
N LYS A 65 -10.24 -22.60 7.14
CA LYS A 65 -9.65 -23.00 8.41
C LYS A 65 -9.09 -21.79 9.14
N GLU A 66 -9.23 -21.79 10.45
CA GLU A 66 -8.63 -20.75 11.28
C GLU A 66 -7.15 -21.05 11.50
N VAL A 67 -6.31 -20.06 11.23
CA VAL A 67 -4.85 -20.18 11.35
C VAL A 67 -4.34 -19.05 12.23
N SER A 68 -3.53 -19.42 13.22
CA SER A 68 -2.85 -18.48 14.10
C SER A 68 -1.55 -17.98 13.47
N VAL A 69 -1.42 -16.65 13.33
CA VAL A 69 -0.30 -16.00 12.67
C VAL A 69 0.25 -14.88 13.54
N ARG A 70 1.57 -14.79 13.68
CA ARG A 70 2.23 -13.66 14.34
C ARG A 70 2.07 -12.37 13.54
N ILE A 71 2.02 -11.25 14.26
CA ILE A 71 1.85 -9.90 13.71
C ILE A 71 2.92 -9.53 12.66
N ASP A 72 4.15 -10.03 12.81
CA ASP A 72 5.30 -9.73 11.94
C ASP A 72 5.12 -10.19 10.48
N ARG A 73 4.17 -11.09 10.23
CA ARG A 73 3.88 -11.64 8.90
C ARG A 73 2.65 -11.03 8.25
N LEU A 74 2.00 -10.08 8.92
CA LEU A 74 0.74 -9.50 8.47
C LEU A 74 0.94 -8.10 7.93
N LYS A 75 0.15 -7.79 6.90
CA LYS A 75 -0.01 -6.44 6.39
C LYS A 75 -1.51 -6.14 6.30
N PRO A 76 -1.99 -4.97 6.74
CA PRO A 76 -3.41 -4.64 6.60
C PRO A 76 -3.81 -4.64 5.11
N ALA A 77 -4.99 -5.17 4.80
CA ALA A 77 -5.53 -5.16 3.46
C ALA A 77 -6.54 -4.01 3.30
N TYR A 78 -6.27 -3.14 2.33
CA TYR A 78 -7.18 -2.06 1.95
C TYR A 78 -8.03 -2.52 0.78
N THR A 79 -9.25 -2.94 1.08
CA THR A 79 -10.25 -3.28 0.06
C THR A 79 -11.19 -2.07 -0.08
N PRO A 80 -11.55 -1.65 -1.31
CA PRO A 80 -12.59 -0.64 -1.48
C PRO A 80 -13.86 -1.14 -0.79
N LYS A 81 -14.48 -0.27 0.01
CA LYS A 81 -15.81 -0.55 0.56
C LYS A 81 -16.73 -0.70 -0.65
N LYS A 82 -17.28 -1.90 -0.85
CA LYS A 82 -18.38 -2.06 -1.81
C LYS A 82 -19.51 -1.16 -1.33
N SER A 83 -19.95 -0.24 -2.17
CA SER A 83 -21.09 0.64 -1.95
C SER A 83 -22.39 -0.16 -2.14
N GLU A 84 -22.56 -1.23 -1.38
CA GLU A 84 -23.81 -1.98 -1.34
C GLU A 84 -24.30 -1.86 0.11
N ASP A 85 -25.55 -1.42 0.25
CA ASP A 85 -26.28 -1.07 1.47
C ASP A 85 -26.04 0.36 2.04
N ILE A 86 -26.30 1.36 1.18
CA ILE A 86 -26.83 2.64 1.66
C ILE A 86 -28.35 2.45 1.83
N PRO A 87 -28.93 2.51 3.05
CA PRO A 87 -30.36 2.80 3.15
C PRO A 87 -30.57 4.20 2.60
N VAL A 88 -31.21 4.27 1.44
CA VAL A 88 -31.62 5.51 0.78
C VAL A 88 -32.72 6.16 1.62
N GLU A 89 -32.34 6.94 2.64
CA GLU A 89 -33.23 7.96 3.19
C GLU A 89 -33.05 9.24 2.39
N VAL A 90 -33.91 9.42 1.39
CA VAL A 90 -33.99 10.64 0.59
C VAL A 90 -34.55 11.76 1.48
N LYS A 91 -33.71 12.69 1.92
CA LYS A 91 -34.18 13.98 2.44
C LYS A 91 -33.94 15.06 1.41
N LEU A 92 -34.90 15.18 0.49
CA LEU A 92 -34.99 16.29 -0.46
C LEU A 92 -35.29 17.58 0.31
N LYS A 93 -34.26 18.38 0.58
CA LYS A 93 -34.37 19.84 0.69
C LYS A 93 -33.14 20.48 0.06
N GLY A 94 -33.34 21.04 -1.13
CA GLY A 94 -32.33 21.85 -1.81
C GLY A 94 -32.57 21.88 -3.32
N LYS A 95 -33.53 22.69 -3.76
CA LYS A 95 -33.56 23.18 -5.15
C LYS A 95 -32.29 24.01 -5.37
N VAL A 96 -31.47 23.73 -6.38
CA VAL A 96 -30.96 24.73 -7.36
C VAL A 96 -30.46 24.00 -8.61
N SER A 97 -31.06 24.41 -9.73
CA SER A 97 -30.74 24.34 -11.17
C SER A 97 -29.48 23.60 -11.67
N LEU A 98 -29.72 22.77 -12.68
CA LEU A 98 -28.77 22.35 -13.72
C LEU A 98 -28.36 23.56 -14.58
N GLN A 99 -27.08 23.62 -14.95
CA GLN A 99 -26.59 24.02 -16.29
C GLN A 99 -25.22 23.34 -16.54
N PRO A 100 -25.02 22.65 -17.67
CA PRO A 100 -23.72 22.21 -18.15
C PRO A 100 -23.26 23.09 -19.32
N GLU A 101 -22.30 23.98 -19.12
CA GLU A 101 -21.71 24.75 -20.22
C GLU A 101 -20.18 24.90 -19.99
N ASP A 102 -19.46 24.85 -21.11
CA ASP A 102 -18.05 25.22 -21.34
C ASP A 102 -16.97 24.14 -21.15
N VAL A 103 -16.92 23.29 -22.17
CA VAL A 103 -15.66 22.82 -22.77
C VAL A 103 -14.85 24.07 -23.16
N THR A 104 -13.75 24.34 -22.45
CA THR A 104 -12.67 25.18 -22.98
C THR A 104 -11.44 24.32 -23.20
N GLU A 105 -11.33 23.88 -24.44
CA GLU A 105 -10.07 23.58 -25.10
C GLU A 105 -9.13 24.78 -24.89
N PHE A 106 -8.01 24.55 -24.20
CA PHE A 106 -6.83 25.40 -24.35
C PHE A 106 -5.80 24.59 -25.13
N GLU A 107 -5.96 24.59 -26.44
CA GLU A 107 -4.84 24.41 -27.34
C GLU A 107 -3.97 25.67 -27.28
N GLN A 108 -2.70 25.49 -26.92
CA GLN A 108 -1.64 26.42 -27.31
C GLN A 108 -0.44 25.61 -27.79
N ASP A 109 -0.25 25.70 -29.10
CA ASP A 109 0.82 25.11 -29.88
C ASP A 109 2.23 25.63 -29.49
N CYS A 110 3.17 24.68 -29.60
CA CYS A 110 4.57 24.81 -30.02
C CYS A 110 5.49 25.87 -29.37
N SER A 111 6.14 25.50 -28.25
CA SER A 111 7.61 25.33 -28.19
C SER A 111 8.08 24.80 -26.83
N ARG A 112 7.72 23.56 -26.46
CA ARG A 112 8.33 22.94 -25.26
C ARG A 112 9.73 22.47 -25.64
N GLN A 113 10.75 23.26 -25.28
CA GLN A 113 12.15 22.91 -25.53
C GLN A 113 12.43 21.49 -25.00
N GLU A 114 12.88 20.60 -25.88
CA GLU A 114 13.18 19.23 -25.51
C GLU A 114 14.50 19.18 -24.75
N THR A 115 14.45 19.02 -23.43
CA THR A 115 15.64 18.75 -22.64
C THR A 115 16.11 17.32 -22.88
N THR A 116 17.31 17.19 -23.46
CA THR A 116 18.00 15.92 -23.68
C THR A 116 19.22 15.80 -22.78
N THR A 117 19.52 14.58 -22.33
CA THR A 117 20.78 14.29 -21.64
C THR A 117 21.95 14.22 -22.63
N ARG A 118 23.18 14.19 -22.14
CA ARG A 118 24.40 13.99 -22.96
C ARG A 118 24.35 12.76 -23.87
N SER A 119 23.58 11.72 -23.50
CA SER A 119 23.36 10.51 -24.29
C SER A 119 22.17 10.59 -25.25
N GLY A 120 21.52 11.76 -25.38
CA GLY A 120 20.36 11.97 -26.25
C GLY A 120 19.02 11.49 -25.68
N ARG A 121 18.96 11.08 -24.40
CA ARG A 121 17.70 10.63 -23.79
C ARG A 121 16.83 11.84 -23.48
N ARG A 122 15.60 11.86 -24.01
CA ARG A 122 14.60 12.89 -23.71
C ARG A 122 14.14 12.76 -22.25
N VAL A 123 14.19 13.84 -21.49
CA VAL A 123 13.75 13.89 -20.09
C VAL A 123 12.69 14.96 -19.94
N ARG A 124 11.62 14.62 -19.21
CA ARG A 124 10.56 15.55 -18.80
C ARG A 124 10.58 15.66 -17.28
N PHE A 125 10.94 16.83 -16.77
CA PHE A 125 10.84 17.12 -15.35
C PHE A 125 9.39 17.48 -14.99
N ASN A 126 8.94 17.03 -13.82
CA ASN A 126 7.64 17.36 -13.28
C ASN A 126 7.72 18.75 -12.62
N PRO A 127 6.91 19.73 -13.06
CA PRO A 127 7.02 21.12 -12.59
C PRO A 127 6.70 21.30 -11.09
N LYS A 128 6.17 20.28 -10.41
CA LYS A 128 5.95 20.32 -8.95
C LYS A 128 7.23 20.31 -8.13
N TYR A 129 8.35 19.89 -8.72
CA TYR A 129 9.64 19.75 -8.03
C TYR A 129 10.73 20.66 -8.61
N CYS A 130 10.34 21.67 -9.40
CA CYS A 130 11.22 22.67 -9.99
C CYS A 130 11.03 24.02 -9.31
#